data_AF-A0A8J2PBP4-F1
#
_entry.id   AF-A0A8J2PBP4-F1
#
_cell.length_a   1.000
_cell.length_b   1.000
_cell.length_c   1.000
_cell.angle_alpha   90.00
_cell.angle_beta   90.00
_cell.angle_gamma   90.00
#
_symmetry.space_group_name_H-M   'P 1'
#
loop_
_entity.id
_entity.type
_entity.pdbx_description
1 polymer ?
#
loop_
_entity_poly.entity_id
_entity_poly.type
_entity_poly.pdbx_seq_one_letter_code
_entity_poly.pdbx_strand_id
1 'polypeptide(L)'
;MRDNCNMQFDKIFSFFVIHWIPNWSRLFKRLYDLMVQGGEIAYYLIADSDMYSVWKQMSKDPVWGKYYEVDIDKGFPESYYSPNPVQMLAI
;
A
#
# COMPACT_ATOMS: atom_id res chain seq x y z
N MET A 1 -24.80 -6.79 9.90
CA MET A 1 -25.07 -5.59 9.09
C MET A 1 -24.02 -5.49 8.00
N ARG A 2 -24.24 -6.15 6.85
CA ARG A 2 -23.62 -5.76 5.60
C ARG A 2 -24.79 -5.32 4.74
N ASP A 3 -25.11 -4.04 4.82
CA ASP A 3 -26.07 -3.47 3.90
C ASP A 3 -25.42 -3.54 2.53
N ASN A 4 -26.10 -4.15 1.57
CA ASN A 4 -25.70 -4.19 0.15
C ASN A 4 -25.73 -2.76 -0.41
N CYS A 5 -24.75 -1.94 -0.04
CA CYS A 5 -24.51 -0.68 -0.71
C CYS A 5 -23.79 -1.00 -2.01
N ASN A 6 -24.55 -1.11 -3.10
CA ASN A 6 -24.03 -0.90 -4.47
C ASN A 6 -23.63 0.58 -4.67
N MET A 7 -23.00 1.20 -3.68
CA MET A 7 -22.51 2.56 -3.74
C MET A 7 -21.21 2.53 -4.52
N GLN A 8 -21.26 3.11 -5.71
CA GLN A 8 -20.06 3.44 -6.49
C GLN A 8 -19.67 4.88 -6.17
N PHE A 9 -18.39 5.19 -6.31
CA PHE A 9 -17.81 6.50 -6.00
C PHE A 9 -17.41 7.23 -7.29
N ASP A 10 -17.72 8.52 -7.36
CA ASP A 10 -17.20 9.40 -8.41
C ASP A 10 -15.72 9.76 -8.16
N LYS A 11 -15.30 9.79 -6.89
CA LYS A 11 -13.94 10.16 -6.48
C LYS A 11 -13.46 9.27 -5.34
N ILE A 12 -12.28 8.70 -5.50
CA ILE A 12 -11.57 7.95 -4.46
C ILE A 12 -10.27 8.69 -4.12
N PHE A 13 -10.01 8.84 -2.82
CA PHE A 13 -8.77 9.42 -2.31
C PHE A 13 -8.05 8.41 -1.40
N SER A 14 -6.74 8.25 -1.58
CA SER A 14 -5.92 7.39 -0.70
C SER A 14 -4.54 7.99 -0.46
N PHE A 15 -4.17 8.22 0.79
CA PHE A 15 -2.89 8.84 1.15
C PHE A 15 -2.12 7.93 2.11
N PHE A 16 -0.90 7.56 1.76
CA PHE A 16 0.02 6.75 2.57
C PHE A 16 -0.49 5.34 2.95
N VAL A 17 -1.43 4.77 2.18
CA VAL A 17 -1.98 3.44 2.48
C VAL A 17 -1.60 2.39 1.44
N ILE A 18 -1.68 2.71 0.15
CA ILE A 18 -1.56 1.73 -0.95
C ILE A 18 -0.26 0.92 -0.91
N HIS A 19 0.85 1.54 -0.50
CA HIS A 19 2.16 0.88 -0.46
C HIS A 19 2.21 -0.30 0.53
N TRP A 20 1.34 -0.35 1.54
CA TRP A 20 1.24 -1.51 2.45
C TRP A 20 0.51 -2.71 1.84
N ILE A 21 -0.11 -2.54 0.67
CA ILE A 21 -0.88 -3.59 0.02
C ILE A 21 0.03 -4.31 -0.97
N PRO A 22 0.27 -5.62 -0.83
CA PRO A 22 1.25 -6.32 -1.66
C PRO A 22 0.81 -6.48 -3.12
N ASN A 23 -0.49 -6.66 -3.37
CA ASN A 23 -1.01 -6.89 -4.73
C ASN A 23 -1.75 -5.66 -5.27
N TRP A 24 -1.00 -4.75 -5.90
CA TRP A 24 -1.54 -3.53 -6.48
C TRP A 24 -2.50 -3.80 -7.65
N SER A 25 -2.24 -4.80 -8.49
CA SER A 25 -3.13 -5.15 -9.61
C SER A 25 -4.55 -5.50 -9.12
N ARG A 26 -4.64 -6.35 -8.09
CA ARG A 26 -5.92 -6.71 -7.46
C ARG A 26 -6.55 -5.51 -6.77
N LEU A 27 -5.77 -4.68 -6.10
CA LEU A 27 -6.26 -3.46 -5.44
C LEU A 27 -6.88 -2.50 -6.46
N PHE A 28 -6.15 -2.11 -7.49
CA PHE A 28 -6.63 -1.15 -8.49
C PHE A 28 -7.84 -1.70 -9.26
N LYS A 29 -7.90 -3.03 -9.50
CA LYS A 29 -9.11 -3.65 -10.02
C LYS A 29 -10.32 -3.47 -9.09
N ARG A 30 -10.14 -3.65 -7.78
CA ARG A 30 -11.21 -3.43 -6.79
C ARG A 30 -11.61 -1.97 -6.68
N LEU A 31 -10.65 -1.05 -6.73
CA LEU A 31 -10.93 0.38 -6.72
C LEU A 31 -11.69 0.79 -7.99
N TYR A 32 -11.34 0.22 -9.14
CA TYR A 32 -12.08 0.37 -10.38
C TYR A 32 -13.52 -0.15 -10.28
N ASP A 33 -13.73 -1.35 -9.73
CA ASP A 33 -15.07 -1.92 -9.51
C ASP A 33 -15.94 -1.07 -8.55
N LEU A 34 -15.31 -0.27 -7.68
CA LEU A 34 -15.97 0.65 -6.75
C LEU A 34 -16.24 2.02 -7.36
N MET A 35 -15.72 2.34 -8.55
CA MET A 35 -15.94 3.62 -9.21
C MET A 35 -17.09 3.55 -10.20
N VAL A 36 -17.78 4.68 -10.37
CA VAL A 36 -18.69 4.88 -11.51
C VAL A 36 -17.89 4.99 -12.81
N GLN A 37 -18.56 4.83 -13.95
CA GLN A 37 -17.94 5.12 -15.23
C GLN A 37 -17.50 6.59 -15.30
N GLY A 38 -16.21 6.81 -15.59
CA GLY A 38 -15.62 8.15 -15.59
C GLY A 38 -15.24 8.70 -14.21
N GLY A 39 -15.37 7.89 -13.15
CA GLY A 39 -14.87 8.23 -11.83
C GLY A 39 -13.34 8.32 -11.80
N GLU A 40 -12.83 9.06 -10.82
CA GLU A 40 -11.40 9.37 -10.69
C GLU A 40 -10.84 8.87 -9.36
N ILE A 41 -9.57 8.48 -9.39
CA ILE A 41 -8.80 8.18 -8.19
C ILE A 41 -7.58 9.08 -8.11
N ALA A 42 -7.40 9.71 -6.95
CA ALA A 42 -6.17 10.41 -6.59
C ALA A 42 -5.53 9.67 -5.41
N TYR A 43 -4.28 9.28 -5.56
CA TYR A 43 -3.55 8.60 -4.50
C TYR A 43 -2.14 9.13 -4.31
N TYR A 44 -1.65 9.03 -3.09
CA TYR A 44 -0.29 9.35 -2.69
C TYR A 44 0.26 8.19 -1.87
N LEU A 45 1.46 7.72 -2.20
CA LEU A 45 2.10 6.62 -1.51
C LEU A 45 3.61 6.82 -1.46
N ILE A 46 4.26 6.03 -0.61
CA ILE A 46 5.70 5.98 -0.47
C ILE A 46 6.18 4.86 -1.38
N ALA A 47 6.83 5.23 -2.50
CA ALA A 47 7.36 4.27 -3.46
C ALA A 47 8.66 3.63 -2.93
N ASP A 48 9.50 4.45 -2.32
CA ASP A 48 10.76 4.09 -1.67
C ASP A 48 11.03 5.07 -0.51
N SER A 49 11.70 4.59 0.54
CA SER A 49 12.08 5.36 1.71
C SER A 49 13.12 4.65 2.56
N ASP A 50 14.15 5.38 2.99
CA ASP A 50 15.15 4.89 3.93
C ASP A 50 14.53 4.42 5.26
N MET A 51 13.31 4.85 5.59
CA MET A 51 12.59 4.42 6.79
C MET A 51 12.41 2.90 6.87
N TYR A 52 12.23 2.21 5.73
CA TYR A 52 12.13 0.75 5.72
C TYR A 52 13.44 0.09 6.19
N SER A 53 14.59 0.66 5.82
CA SER A 53 15.89 0.18 6.28
C SER A 53 16.10 0.42 7.79
N VAL A 54 15.63 1.56 8.31
CA VAL A 54 15.68 1.88 9.73
C VAL A 54 14.80 0.93 10.52
N TRP A 55 13.57 0.68 10.06
CA TRP A 55 12.67 -0.29 10.68
C TRP A 55 13.27 -1.70 10.69
N LYS A 56 13.94 -2.13 9.61
CA LYS A 56 14.63 -3.43 9.55
C LYS A 56 15.81 -3.54 10.52
N GLN A 57 16.45 -2.42 10.85
CA GLN A 57 17.49 -2.40 11.89
C GLN A 57 16.88 -2.43 13.29
N MET A 58 15.83 -1.63 13.52
CA MET A 58 15.13 -1.59 14.81
C MET A 58 14.46 -2.92 15.17
N SER A 59 14.02 -3.71 14.18
CA SER A 59 13.48 -5.06 14.46
C SER A 59 14.51 -6.05 15.01
N LYS A 60 15.80 -5.77 14.82
CA LYS A 60 16.91 -6.57 15.35
C LYS A 60 17.43 -6.04 16.68
N ASP A 61 16.95 -4.89 17.12
CA ASP A 61 17.39 -4.26 18.36
C ASP A 61 16.91 -5.07 19.58
N PRO A 62 17.74 -5.29 20.62
CA PRO A 62 17.34 -6.07 21.80
C PRO A 62 16.20 -5.45 22.62
N VAL A 63 16.02 -4.13 22.56
CA VAL A 63 14.99 -3.40 23.29
C VAL A 63 13.71 -3.32 22.45
N TRP A 64 13.85 -2.94 21.18
CA TRP A 64 12.71 -2.63 20.31
C TRP A 64 12.23 -3.81 19.46
N GLY A 65 13.11 -4.76 19.15
CA GLY A 65 12.82 -5.88 18.26
C GLY A 65 11.64 -6.75 18.70
N LYS A 66 11.44 -6.90 20.01
CA LYS A 66 10.31 -7.65 20.59
C LYS A 66 8.92 -7.07 20.26
N TYR A 67 8.84 -5.82 19.84
CA TYR A 67 7.57 -5.18 19.47
C TYR A 67 7.19 -5.39 17.99
N TYR A 68 8.08 -6.00 17.20
CA TYR A 68 7.77 -6.38 15.83
C TYR A 68 7.09 -7.74 15.84
N GLU A 69 5.75 -7.75 15.91
CA GLU A 69 4.92 -8.96 15.97
C GLU A 69 4.90 -9.75 14.66
N VAL A 70 5.24 -9.09 13.55
CA VAL A 70 5.25 -9.66 12.20
C VAL A 70 6.66 -9.62 11.62
N ASP A 71 6.95 -10.60 10.77
CA ASP A 71 8.13 -10.61 9.92
C ASP A 71 8.17 -9.32 9.09
N ILE A 72 9.09 -8.44 9.44
CA ILE A 72 9.15 -7.09 8.90
C ILE A 72 9.39 -7.08 7.40
N ASP A 73 10.10 -8.09 6.89
CA ASP A 73 10.41 -8.21 5.47
C ASP A 73 9.16 -8.54 4.65
N LYS A 74 8.12 -9.15 5.28
CA LYS A 74 6.81 -9.39 4.67
C LYS A 74 5.87 -8.19 4.76
N GLY A 75 6.16 -7.24 5.64
CA GLY A 75 5.36 -6.03 5.82
C GLY A 75 5.70 -4.92 4.84
N PHE A 76 6.86 -4.99 4.17
CA PHE A 76 7.29 -3.94 3.26
C PHE A 76 6.62 -4.02 1.88
N PRO A 77 6.39 -2.86 1.22
CA PRO A 77 5.90 -2.82 -0.15
C PRO A 77 6.81 -3.61 -1.09
N GLU A 78 6.26 -4.26 -2.13
CA GLU A 78 7.11 -4.87 -3.17
C GLU A 78 7.99 -3.82 -3.88
N SER A 79 7.50 -2.57 -3.98
CA SER A 79 8.26 -1.47 -4.57
C SER A 79 9.56 -1.18 -3.84
N TYR A 80 9.64 -1.46 -2.54
CA TYR A 80 10.86 -1.25 -1.75
C TYR A 80 12.02 -2.13 -2.25
N TYR A 81 11.73 -3.29 -2.81
CA TYR A 81 12.75 -4.20 -3.35
C TYR A 81 13.05 -3.95 -4.84
N SER A 82 12.33 -3.03 -5.47
CA SER A 82 12.49 -2.74 -6.88
C SER A 82 13.60 -1.73 -7.13
N PRO A 83 14.50 -1.98 -8.10
CA PRO A 83 15.47 -0.97 -8.53
C PRO A 83 14.81 0.23 -9.24
N ASN A 84 13.53 0.10 -9.64
CA ASN A 84 12.76 1.17 -10.23
C ASN A 84 11.29 1.13 -9.74
N PRO A 85 11.01 1.64 -8.53
CA PRO A 85 9.69 1.58 -7.92
C PRO A 85 8.65 2.44 -8.68
N VAL A 86 9.10 3.49 -9.38
CA VAL A 86 8.24 4.36 -10.19
C VAL A 86 7.68 3.61 -11.41
N GLN A 87 8.46 2.75 -12.05
CA GLN A 87 7.96 1.93 -13.16
C GLN A 87 6.89 0.92 -12.73
N MET A 88 6.93 0.44 -11.48
CA MET A 88 5.88 -0.44 -10.95
C MET A 88 4.56 0.30 -10.67
N LEU A 89 4.61 1.63 -10.59
CA LEU A 89 3.48 2.52 -10.34
C LEU A 89 2.91 3.14 -11.62
N ALA A 90 3.62 3.03 -12.73
CA ALA A 90 3.14 3.44 -14.04
C ALA A 90 2.09 2.43 -14.51
N ILE A 91 0.82 2.79 -14.30
CA ILE A 91 -0.36 2.09 -14.83
C ILE A 91 -0.48 2.40 -16.32
#